data_AF-A0A7T3KWQ0-F1
#
_entry.id   AF-A0A7T3KWQ0-F1
#
_cell.length_a   1.000
_cell.length_b   1.000
_cell.length_c   1.000
_cell.angle_alpha   90.00
_cell.angle_beta   90.00
_cell.angle_gamma   90.00
#
_symmetry.space_group_name_H-M   'P 1'
#
loop_
_entity.id
_entity.type
_entity.pdbx_description
1 polymer ?
#
loop_
_entity_poly.entity_id
_entity_poly.type
_entity_poly.pdbx_seq_one_letter_code
_entity_poly.pdbx_strand_id
1 'polypeptide(L)'
;MPVIRLEADSPERTQIGEGLVKFAVQAGRLETGREEGRYFLGHGDGCAVDGRRIAPGDPFAFDTESGEIRCLDHVEEGTATARTERE
;
A
#
# COMPACT_ATOMS: atom_id res chain seq x y z
N MET A 1 11.81 -8.21 -3.85
CA MET A 1 11.11 -6.93 -3.66
C MET A 1 10.16 -7.08 -2.48
N PRO A 2 10.23 -6.24 -1.44
CA PRO A 2 9.39 -6.40 -0.26
C PRO A 2 8.01 -5.77 -0.51
N VAL A 3 7.04 -6.66 -0.72
CA VAL A 3 5.62 -6.32 -0.60
C VAL A 3 5.27 -6.36 0.88
N ILE A 4 4.74 -5.26 1.41
CA ILE A 4 4.39 -5.14 2.82
C ILE A 4 2.88 -5.28 2.97
N ARG A 5 2.45 -6.20 3.83
CA ARG A 5 1.02 -6.33 4.17
C ARG A 5 0.69 -5.41 5.33
N LEU A 6 -0.39 -4.67 5.17
CA LEU A 6 -0.93 -3.71 6.13
C LEU A 6 -2.43 -3.96 6.29
N GLU A 7 -2.99 -3.51 7.39
CA GLU A 7 -4.44 -3.47 7.62
C GLU A 7 -4.91 -2.03 7.44
N ALA A 8 -6.05 -1.83 6.78
CA ALA A 8 -6.54 -0.48 6.52
C ALA A 8 -7.20 0.12 7.77
N ASP A 9 -6.71 1.27 8.24
CA ASP A 9 -7.37 1.99 9.34
C ASP A 9 -8.62 2.72 8.86
N SER A 10 -8.60 3.21 7.62
CA SER A 10 -9.67 3.97 6.99
C SER A 10 -9.71 3.64 5.49
N PRO A 11 -10.78 4.00 4.75
CA PRO A 11 -10.88 3.68 3.32
C PRO A 11 -10.00 4.59 2.43
N GLU A 12 -9.35 5.61 3.00
CA GLU A 12 -8.53 6.55 2.25
C GLU A 12 -7.05 6.49 2.62
N ARG A 13 -6.77 6.13 3.88
CA ARG A 13 -5.43 6.21 4.47
C ARG A 13 -5.23 5.23 5.62
N THR A 14 -3.99 4.85 5.84
CA THR A 14 -3.58 3.97 6.95
C THR A 14 -2.42 4.60 7.68
N GLN A 15 -2.46 4.63 9.01
CA GLN A 15 -1.37 5.10 9.84
C GLN A 15 -0.18 4.15 9.72
N ILE A 16 1.01 4.72 9.51
CA ILE A 16 2.24 3.95 9.36
C ILE A 16 3.32 4.37 10.35
N GLY A 17 4.18 3.44 10.72
CA GLY A 17 5.37 3.71 11.54
C GLY A 17 6.54 4.28 10.72
N GLU A 18 7.53 4.84 11.43
CA GLU A 18 8.72 5.47 10.83
C GLU A 18 9.49 4.58 9.84
N GLY A 19 9.49 3.26 10.07
CA GLY A 19 10.13 2.30 9.16
C GLY A 19 9.54 2.25 7.75
N LEU A 20 8.26 2.63 7.60
CA LEU A 20 7.53 2.64 6.32
C LEU A 20 7.50 4.01 5.66
N VAL A 21 7.77 5.08 6.41
CA VAL A 21 7.71 6.47 5.93
C VAL A 21 8.58 6.66 4.70
N LYS A 22 9.81 6.15 4.69
CA LYS A 22 10.71 6.28 3.54
C LYS A 22 10.10 5.74 2.24
N PHE A 23 9.36 4.63 2.32
CA PHE A 23 8.73 4.01 1.16
C PHE A 23 7.48 4.79 0.74
N ALA A 24 6.67 5.25 1.71
CA ALA A 24 5.51 6.10 1.43
C ALA A 24 5.93 7.43 0.76
N VAL A 25 7.06 8.03 1.18
CA VAL A 25 7.65 9.22 0.53
C VAL A 25 8.08 8.90 -0.89
N GLN A 26 8.82 7.81 -1.10
CA GLN A 26 9.29 7.40 -2.42
C GLN A 26 8.13 7.15 -3.39
N ALA A 27 7.03 6.57 -2.88
CA ALA A 27 5.81 6.34 -3.63
C ALA A 27 4.94 7.58 -3.82
N GLY A 28 5.30 8.75 -3.25
CA GLY A 28 4.48 9.96 -3.31
C GLY A 28 3.13 9.84 -2.59
N ARG A 29 3.00 8.89 -1.66
CA ARG A 29 1.75 8.56 -0.93
C ARG A 29 1.79 8.90 0.55
N LEU A 30 2.86 9.54 1.02
CA LEU A 30 2.94 9.98 2.41
C LEU A 30 2.03 11.20 2.64
N GLU A 31 1.11 11.06 3.58
CA GLU A 31 0.39 12.16 4.21
C GLU A 31 0.91 12.39 5.64
N THR A 32 1.04 13.65 6.05
CA THR A 32 1.52 14.04 7.39
C THR A 32 0.69 15.20 7.95
N GLY A 33 0.85 15.49 9.25
CA GLY A 33 0.29 16.69 9.87
C GLY A 33 -1.21 16.59 10.21
N ARG A 34 -1.70 15.40 10.54
CA ARG A 34 -3.07 15.20 11.03
C ARG A 34 -3.10 15.16 12.55
N GLU A 35 -4.25 15.47 13.12
CA GLU A 35 -4.48 15.44 14.57
C GLU A 35 -4.44 14.00 15.12
N GLU A 36 -4.80 13.04 14.27
CA GLU A 36 -4.93 11.61 14.57
C GLU A 36 -3.57 10.88 14.62
N GLY A 37 -2.52 11.44 14.01
CA GLY A 37 -1.23 10.75 13.88
C GLY A 37 -0.20 11.50 13.05
N ARG A 38 1.03 10.97 13.01
CA ARG A 38 2.17 11.66 12.38
C ARG A 38 2.36 11.32 10.90
N TYR A 39 2.16 10.06 10.52
CA TYR A 39 2.43 9.55 9.19
C TYR A 39 1.32 8.62 8.73
N PHE A 40 0.84 8.86 7.52
CA PHE A 40 -0.21 8.07 6.89
C PHE A 40 0.21 7.69 5.47
N LEU A 41 -0.10 6.46 5.09
CA LEU A 41 -0.03 5.98 3.73
C LEU A 41 -1.40 6.19 3.08
N GLY A 42 -1.46 7.02 2.05
CA GLY A 42 -2.65 7.18 1.22
C GLY A 42 -2.89 5.94 0.36
N HIS A 43 -4.13 5.45 0.36
CA HIS A 43 -4.59 4.32 -0.43
C HIS A 43 -6.03 4.47 -0.96
N GLY A 44 -6.59 5.70 -0.88
CA GLY A 44 -7.94 6.00 -1.35
C GLY A 44 -8.17 5.85 -2.85
N ASP A 45 -7.10 5.72 -3.63
CA ASP A 45 -7.12 5.31 -5.04
C ASP A 45 -7.53 3.84 -5.22
N GLY A 46 -7.50 3.04 -4.16
CA GLY A 46 -7.86 1.63 -4.17
C GLY A 46 -6.77 0.74 -4.78
N CYS A 47 -7.15 -0.50 -5.08
CA CYS A 47 -6.25 -1.46 -5.71
C CYS A 47 -5.82 -1.00 -7.11
N ALA A 48 -4.52 -1.05 -7.40
CA ALA A 48 -3.97 -0.67 -8.71
C ALA A 48 -4.48 -1.51 -9.90
N VAL A 49 -5.09 -2.68 -9.64
CA VAL A 49 -5.57 -3.60 -10.67
C VAL A 49 -7.02 -3.32 -11.06
N ASP A 50 -7.93 -3.25 -10.08
CA ASP A 50 -9.37 -3.11 -10.31
C ASP A 50 -9.99 -1.83 -9.71
N GLY A 51 -9.18 -1.00 -9.03
CA GLY A 51 -9.64 0.21 -8.35
C GLY A 51 -10.47 -0.07 -7.09
N ARG A 52 -10.52 -1.33 -6.61
CA ARG A 52 -11.31 -1.68 -5.43
C ARG A 52 -10.78 -0.95 -4.20
N ARG A 53 -11.66 -0.19 -3.54
CA ARG A 53 -11.32 0.44 -2.25
C ARG A 53 -11.11 -0.62 -1.18
N ILE A 54 -10.10 -0.41 -0.35
CA ILE A 54 -9.81 -1.24 0.80
C ILE A 54 -10.66 -0.73 1.96
N ALA A 55 -11.53 -1.57 2.53
CA ALA A 55 -12.36 -1.13 3.65
C ALA A 55 -11.54 -1.10 4.95
N PRO A 56 -11.96 -0.31 5.96
CA PRO A 56 -11.33 -0.36 7.28
C PRO A 56 -11.37 -1.79 7.84
N GLY A 57 -10.23 -2.26 8.35
CA GLY A 57 -10.02 -3.63 8.81
C GLY A 57 -9.65 -4.63 7.71
N ASP A 58 -9.70 -4.24 6.43
CA ASP A 58 -9.28 -5.12 5.36
C ASP A 58 -7.75 -5.12 5.21
N PRO A 59 -7.14 -6.29 5.02
CA PRO A 59 -5.74 -6.37 4.68
C PRO A 59 -5.50 -5.98 3.21
N PHE A 60 -4.40 -5.29 2.99
CA PHE A 60 -3.91 -4.94 1.66
C PHE A 60 -2.39 -5.03 1.61
N ALA A 61 -1.84 -4.94 0.41
CA ALA A 61 -0.42 -4.91 0.17
C ALA A 61 0.02 -3.58 -0.40
N PHE A 62 1.17 -3.12 0.09
CA PHE A 62 1.90 -2.00 -0.44
C PHE A 62 3.20 -2.51 -1.07
N ASP A 63 3.33 -2.33 -2.37
CA ASP A 63 4.59 -2.53 -3.08
C ASP A 63 5.49 -1.31 -2.82
N THR A 64 6.59 -1.55 -2.12
CA THR A 64 7.51 -0.48 -1.73
C THR A 64 8.43 0.01 -2.85
N GLU A 65 8.45 -0.68 -3.99
CA GLU A 65 9.26 -0.31 -5.15
C GLU A 65 8.43 0.44 -6.18
N SER A 66 7.31 -0.14 -6.61
CA SER A 66 6.40 0.55 -7.55
C SER A 66 5.57 1.62 -6.85
N GLY A 67 5.43 1.50 -5.53
CA GLY A 67 4.50 2.33 -4.80
C GLY A 67 3.09 2.03 -5.26
N GLU A 68 2.66 0.77 -5.32
CA GLU A 68 1.30 0.35 -5.69
C GLU A 68 0.57 -0.25 -4.49
N ILE A 69 -0.73 0.01 -4.38
CA ILE A 69 -1.63 -0.66 -3.42
C ILE A 69 -2.34 -1.79 -4.15
N ARG A 70 -2.38 -2.98 -3.54
CA ARG A 70 -3.11 -4.13 -4.09
C ARG A 70 -3.94 -4.79 -2.99
N CYS A 71 -5.17 -5.17 -3.28
CA CYS A 71 -5.95 -6.04 -2.40
C CYS A 71 -5.34 -7.45 -2.40
N LEU A 72 -5.60 -8.24 -1.35
CA LEU A 72 -5.00 -9.56 -1.23
C LEU A 72 -5.31 -10.49 -2.42
N ASP A 73 -6.48 -10.36 -3.04
CA ASP A 73 -6.84 -11.14 -4.24
C ASP A 73 -5.83 -10.93 -5.38
N HIS A 74 -5.46 -9.67 -5.65
CA HIS A 74 -4.57 -9.31 -6.77
C HIS A 74 -3.08 -9.34 -6.41
N VAL A 75 -2.75 -9.45 -5.12
CA VAL A 75 -1.36 -9.62 -4.66
C VAL A 75 -0.78 -10.93 -5.15
N GLU A 76 -1.57 -12.00 -5.09
CA GLU A 76 -1.12 -13.34 -5.48
C GLU A 76 -0.91 -13.43 -7.00
N GLU A 77 -1.76 -12.78 -7.80
CA GLU A 77 -1.60 -12.68 -9.26
C GLU A 77 -0.35 -11.86 -9.67
N GLY A 78 -0.06 -10.76 -8.96
CA GLY A 78 1.11 -9.93 -9.24
C GLY A 78 2.45 -10.59 -8.94
N THR A 79 2.51 -11.48 -7.93
CA THR A 79 3.76 -12.20 -7.58
C THR A 79 4.13 -13.29 -8.58
N ALA A 80 3.17 -13.79 -9.37
CA ALA A 80 3.45 -14.72 -10.47
C ALA A 80 4.15 -14.02 -11.65
N THR A 81 3.90 -12.72 -11.85
CA THR A 81 4.42 -11.97 -13.02
C THR A 81 5.84 -11.43 -12.77
N ALA A 82 6.21 -11.12 -11.53
CA ALA A 82 7.54 -10.58 -11.19
C ALA A 82 8.70 -11.61 -11.27
N ARG A 83 8.41 -12.89 -11.50
CA ARG A 83 9.43 -13.95 -11.66
C ARG A 83 9.89 -14.15 -13.10
N THR A 84 9.24 -13.52 -14.08
CA THR A 84 9.46 -13.81 -15.51
C THR A 84 10.43 -12.83 -16.19
N GLU A 85 10.83 -11.73 -15.53
CA GLU A 85 11.69 -10.70 -16.14
C GLU A 85 13.16 -10.73 -15.65
N ARG A 86 13.58 -11.83 -15.01
CA ARG A 86 15.00 -12.07 -14.65
C ARG A 86 15.51 -13.40 -15.22
N GLU A 87 15.36 -13.59 -16.53
CA GLU A 87 16.08 -14.60 -17.31
C GLU A 87 17.00 -13.93 -18.34
#